data_AF-A0AAZ1WXI2-F1
#
_entry.id   AF-A0AAZ1WXI2-F1
#
_cell.length_a   1.000
_cell.length_b   1.000
_cell.length_c   1.000
_cell.angle_alpha   90.00
_cell.angle_beta   90.00
_cell.angle_gamma   90.00
#
_symmetry.space_group_name_H-M   'P 1'
#
loop_
_entity.id
_entity.type
_entity.pdbx_description
1 polymer ?
#
loop_
_entity_poly.entity_id
_entity_poly.type
_entity_poly.pdbx_seq_one_letter_code
_entity_poly.pdbx_strand_id
1 'polypeptide(L)' 'MASRSEEDLCCPVCQEVFRDPVILSCSHSFCKDCLKTSWREGPVHECPVCNRRSSKECPPLNRALKNLCESFLQE' A
#
# COMPACT_ATOMS: atom_id res chain seq x y z
N MET A 1 9.63 -5.67 -22.75
CA MET A 1 10.02 -5.54 -21.32
C MET A 1 9.01 -4.61 -20.71
N ALA A 2 8.16 -5.07 -19.80
CA ALA A 2 7.25 -4.17 -19.11
C ALA A 2 8.12 -3.28 -18.23
N SER A 3 8.33 -2.04 -18.66
CA SER A 3 8.87 -0.99 -17.80
C SER A 3 7.92 -0.91 -16.62
N ARG A 4 8.29 -1.49 -15.47
CA ARG A 4 7.59 -1.23 -14.22
C ARG A 4 7.73 0.25 -14.01
N SER A 5 6.62 0.97 -14.19
CA SER A 5 6.64 2.41 -14.10
C SER A 5 6.68 2.74 -12.61
N GLU A 6 7.40 3.79 -12.22
CA GLU A 6 7.52 4.22 -10.81
C GLU A 6 6.16 4.30 -10.11
N GLU A 7 5.12 4.67 -10.86
CA GLU A 7 3.72 4.69 -10.42
C GLU A 7 3.20 3.35 -9.88
N ASP A 8 3.67 2.20 -10.39
CA ASP A 8 3.26 0.86 -9.91
C ASP A 8 3.86 0.53 -8.53
N LEU A 9 4.94 1.23 -8.15
CA LEU A 9 5.66 1.04 -6.88
C LEU A 9 5.42 2.19 -5.90
N CYS A 10 4.54 3.13 -6.23
CA CYS A 10 4.19 4.26 -5.39
C CYS A 10 2.88 4.04 -4.65
N CYS A 11 2.86 4.48 -3.39
CA CYS A 11 1.67 4.47 -2.56
C CYS A 11 0.68 5.53 -3.05
N PRO A 12 -0.58 5.19 -3.33
CA PRO A 12 -1.57 6.17 -3.82
C PRO A 12 -1.95 7.24 -2.78
N VAL A 13 -1.58 7.05 -1.51
CA VAL A 13 -1.86 8.00 -0.42
C VAL A 13 -0.75 9.04 -0.28
N CYS A 14 0.51 8.61 -0.18
CA CYS A 14 1.64 9.54 -0.03
C CYS A 14 2.35 9.87 -1.34
N GLN A 15 2.01 9.18 -2.44
CA GLN A 15 2.64 9.28 -3.77
C GLN A 15 4.15 8.96 -3.81
N GLU A 16 4.65 8.36 -2.73
CA GLU A 16 6.04 7.93 -2.58
C GLU A 16 6.16 6.41 -2.72
N VAL A 17 7.37 5.92 -3.00
CA VAL A 17 7.69 4.48 -3.02
C VAL A 17 7.19 3.79 -1.74
N PHE A 18 6.58 2.61 -1.89
CA PHE A 18 5.99 1.91 -0.75
C PHE A 18 7.02 1.62 0.35
N ARG A 19 6.78 2.17 1.54
CA ARG A 19 7.50 1.85 2.77
C ARG A 19 6.66 0.93 3.64
N ASP A 20 7.12 -0.31 3.78
CA ASP A 20 6.36 -1.39 4.44
C ASP A 20 4.93 -1.52 3.86
N PRO A 21 4.79 -1.87 2.57
CA PRO A 21 3.48 -2.03 1.94
C PRO A 21 2.65 -3.10 2.64
N VAL A 22 1.42 -2.77 3.02
CA VAL A 22 0.41 -3.71 3.50
C VAL A 22 -0.64 -3.91 2.43
N ILE A 23 -1.13 -5.14 2.28
CA ILE A 23 -2.13 -5.50 1.27
C ILE A 23 -3.49 -5.76 1.91
N LEU A 24 -4.52 -5.09 1.38
CA LEU A 24 -5.91 -5.30 1.77
C LEU A 24 -6.55 -6.45 0.99
N SER A 25 -7.71 -6.93 1.45
CA SER A 25 -8.52 -7.95 0.75
C SER A 25 -9.06 -7.48 -0.61
N CYS A 26 -9.00 -6.18 -0.89
CA CYS A 26 -9.28 -5.60 -2.20
C CYS A 26 -8.08 -5.60 -3.15
N SER A 27 -6.97 -6.23 -2.77
CA SER A 27 -5.70 -6.28 -3.51
C SER A 27 -4.96 -4.95 -3.68
N HIS A 28 -5.47 -3.86 -3.11
CA HIS A 28 -4.73 -2.60 -3.05
C HIS A 28 -3.68 -2.63 -1.96
N SER A 29 -2.50 -2.10 -2.27
CA SER A 29 -1.39 -1.98 -1.33
C SER A 29 -1.19 -0.51 -0.92
N PHE A 30 -0.78 -0.31 0.33
CA PHE A 30 -0.56 1.02 0.93
C PHE A 30 0.64 0.95 1.87
N CYS A 31 1.34 2.06 2.11
CA CYS A 31 2.29 2.12 3.23
C CYS A 31 1.55 1.84 4.54
N LYS A 32 2.17 1.07 5.44
CA LYS A 32 1.61 0.76 6.75
C LYS A 32 1.13 2.00 7.51
N ASP A 33 1.92 3.07 7.46
CA ASP A 33 1.60 4.33 8.14
C ASP A 33 0.49 5.10 7.43
N CYS A 34 0.49 5.14 6.09
CA CYS A 34 -0.58 5.76 5.30
C CYS A 34 -1.94 5.12 5.59
N LEU A 35 -2.00 3.78 5.62
CA LEU A 35 -3.23 3.08 5.94
C LEU A 35 -3.68 3.35 7.37
N LYS A 36 -2.75 3.33 8.34
CA LYS A 36 -3.06 3.63 9.75
C LYS A 36 -3.60 5.04 9.94
N THR A 37 -3.02 6.03 9.28
CA THR A 37 -3.50 7.42 9.35
C THR A 37 -4.90 7.52 8.76
N SER A 38 -5.11 6.93 7.58
CA SER A 38 -6.42 6.93 6.93
C SER A 38 -7.51 6.25 7.79
N TRP A 39 -7.18 5.14 8.45
CA TRP A 39 -8.09 4.47 9.38
C TRP A 39 -8.30 5.19 10.71
N ARG A 40 -7.35 6.02 11.14
CA ARG A 40 -7.49 6.87 12.32
C ARG A 40 -8.44 8.04 12.03
N GLU A 41 -8.41 8.57 10.82
CA GLU A 41 -9.26 9.69 10.40
C GLU A 41 -10.67 9.24 10.00
N GLY A 42 -10.81 8.02 9.49
CA GLY A 42 -12.09 7.46 9.07
C GLY A 42 -12.91 6.84 10.21
N PRO A 43 -14.25 6.89 10.14
CA PRO A 43 -15.11 6.17 11.08
C PRO A 43 -15.09 4.65 10.89
N VAL A 44 -14.58 4.16 9.75
CA VAL A 44 -14.55 2.74 9.39
C VAL A 44 -13.21 2.40 8.74
N HIS A 45 -12.70 1.19 9.02
CA HIS A 45 -11.51 0.65 8.34
C HIS A 45 -11.84 0.28 6.90
N GLU A 46 -11.63 1.20 5.97
CA GLU A 46 -11.87 1.00 4.54
C GLU A 46 -10.63 1.27 3.68
N CYS A 47 -10.68 0.81 2.44
CA CYS A 47 -9.64 1.06 1.45
C CYS A 47 -9.72 2.51 0.95
N PRO A 48 -8.65 3.31 1.02
CA PRO A 48 -8.65 4.70 0.53
C PRO A 48 -8.91 4.85 -0.99
N VAL A 49 -8.74 3.77 -1.76
CA VAL A 49 -8.84 3.80 -3.24
C VAL A 49 -10.22 3.34 -3.73
N CYS A 50 -10.77 2.30 -3.11
CA CYS A 50 -12.00 1.68 -3.59
C CYS A 50 -13.13 1.62 -2.55
N ASN A 51 -12.92 2.22 -1.37
CA ASN A 51 -13.85 2.26 -0.24
C ASN A 51 -14.36 0.88 0.19
N ARG A 52 -13.65 -0.20 -0.19
CA ARG A 52 -13.99 -1.55 0.27
C ARG A 52 -13.60 -1.67 1.74
N ARG A 53 -14.56 -2.04 2.59
CA ARG A 53 -14.30 -2.32 4.01
C ARG A 53 -13.23 -3.39 4.17
N SER A 54 -12.25 -3.09 5.00
CA SER A 54 -11.26 -4.05 5.46
C SER A 54 -11.89 -4.93 6.52
N SER A 55 -11.75 -6.25 6.36
CA SER A 55 -12.18 -7.22 7.37
C SER A 55 -11.13 -7.45 8.46
N LYS A 56 -9.92 -6.90 8.29
CA LYS A 56 -8.79 -7.08 9.22
C LYS A 56 -8.31 -5.74 9.72
N GLU A 57 -8.13 -5.61 11.03
CA GLU A 57 -7.51 -4.44 11.68
C GLU A 57 -5.98 -4.40 11.48
N CYS A 58 -5.38 -5.52 11.05
CA CYS A 58 -3.97 -5.61 10.71
C CYS A 58 -3.83 -6.37 9.39
N PRO A 59 -3.75 -5.69 8.24
CA PRO A 59 -3.49 -6.34 6.98
C PRO A 59 -2.04 -6.88 6.94
N PRO A 60 -1.81 -8.01 6.26
CA PRO A 60 -0.46 -8.56 6.12
C PRO A 60 0.42 -7.64 5.26
N LEU A 61 1.72 -7.67 5.54
CA LEU A 61 2.73 -6.99 4.74
C LEU A 61 2.88 -7.69 3.38
N ASN A 62 2.85 -6.93 2.30
CA ASN A 62 3.17 -7.39 0.96
C ASN A 62 4.69 -7.44 0.77
N ARG A 63 5.32 -8.53 1.25
CA ARG A 63 6.77 -8.74 1.13
C ARG A 63 7.27 -8.69 -0.30
N ALA A 64 6.48 -9.21 -1.25
CA ALA A 64 6.85 -9.17 -2.67
C ALA A 64 6.97 -7.72 -3.15
N LEU A 65 5.96 -6.89 -2.89
CA LEU A 65 5.99 -5.48 -3.27
C LEU A 65 7.11 -4.71 -2.56
N LYS A 66 7.35 -5.01 -1.28
CA LYS A 66 8.48 -4.41 -0.54
C LYS A 66 9.82 -4.72 -1.21
N ASN A 67 10.09 -5.99 -1.52
CA ASN A 67 11.33 -6.39 -2.18
C ASN A 67 11.49 -5.70 -3.54
N LEU A 68 10.40 -5.56 -4.31
CA LEU A 68 10.42 -4.86 -5.59
C LEU A 68 10.77 -3.38 -5.43
N CYS A 69 10.20 -2.71 -4.43
CA CYS A 69 10.50 -1.32 -4.13
C CYS A 69 11.96 -1.14 -3.67
N GLU A 70 12.45 -2.04 -2.83
CA GLU A 70 13.85 -2.03 -2.37
C GLU A 70 14.83 -2.26 -3.52
N SER A 71 14.54 -3.19 -4.43
CA SER A 71 15.36 -3.40 -5.63
C SER A 71 15.34 -2.20 -6.56
N PHE A 72 14.19 -1.53 -6.72
CA PHE A 72 14.07 -0.33 -7.55
C PHE A 72 14.89 0.85 -7.01
N LEU A 73 14.96 1.03 -5.69
CA LEU A 73 15.77 2.06 -5.04
C LEU A 73 17.28 1.76 -5.04
N GLN A 74 17.69 0.55 -5.44
CA GLN A 74 19.10 0.14 -5.53
C GLN A 74 19.70 0.32 -6.94
N GLU A 75 18.89 0.73 -7.93
CA GLU A 75 19.34 1.05 -9.30
C GLU A 75 19.78 2.51 -9.48
#